data_AF-A0A7C4TI04-F1
#
_entry.id   AF-A0A7C4TI04-F1
#
_cell.length_a   1.000
_cell.length_b   1.000
_cell.length_c   1.000
_cell.angle_alpha   90.00
_cell.angle_beta   90.00
_cell.angle_gamma   90.00
#
_symmetry.space_group_name_H-M   'P 1'
#
loop_
_entity.id
_entity.type
_entity.pdbx_description
1 polymer ?
#
loop_
_entity_poly.entity_id
_entity_poly.type
_entity_poly.pdbx_seq_one_letter_code
_entity_poly.pdbx_strand_id
1 'polypeptide(L)'
;MEGKMGIPKRLVVEFDDGSRNEIEFSRLNRQIQADLSELGLCSPPVREVSKSYILLRWQNGWQEIVGVEKAHLELLRYYTIERVEEIGRMSLEVGESYPVLLFVKRLPRQVESALLVDDTGTKVYIFAEKTTITEGDKTEHILYDKKNPKFTTEDSGKADSWVSELIDSVKAELEKRKLTAEQLLFMDSAQKATVYGEISKAVGIRAMEKQEDVYGFIELMLRKVKT
;
A
#
# COMPACT_ATOMS: atom_id res chain seq x y z
N MET A 1 -5.73 -7.31 21.46
CA MET A 1 -4.37 -7.04 21.97
C MET A 1 -3.40 -7.49 20.90
N GLU A 2 -2.93 -6.58 20.04
CA GLU A 2 -1.81 -6.91 19.14
C GLU A 2 -0.51 -6.83 19.96
N GLY A 3 0.03 -7.99 20.33
CA GLY A 3 1.37 -8.04 20.92
C GLY A 3 2.38 -7.50 19.90
N LYS A 4 3.32 -6.66 20.35
CA LYS A 4 4.52 -6.32 19.58
C LYS A 4 5.17 -7.65 19.15
N MET A 5 5.00 -8.06 17.90
CA MET A 5 5.77 -9.16 17.34
C MET A 5 7.22 -8.69 17.25
N GLY A 6 8.03 -9.14 18.21
CA GLY A 6 9.46 -8.92 18.17
C GLY A 6 10.06 -9.62 16.94
N ILE A 7 11.21 -9.12 16.50
CA ILE A 7 11.95 -9.72 15.39
C ILE A 7 12.21 -11.21 15.71
N PRO A 8 11.74 -12.15 14.86
CA PRO A 8 11.99 -13.57 15.06
C PRO A 8 13.50 -13.83 15.07
N LYS A 9 14.00 -14.49 16.12
CA LYS A 9 15.43 -14.75 16.26
C LYS A 9 15.84 -16.08 15.64
N ARG A 10 15.00 -17.10 15.77
CA ARG A 10 15.25 -18.47 15.31
C ARG A 10 13.95 -19.17 14.96
N LEU A 11 14.03 -20.12 14.02
CA LEU A 11 13.01 -21.13 13.78
C LEU A 11 13.43 -22.41 14.52
N VAL A 12 12.53 -22.95 15.34
CA VAL A 12 12.74 -24.24 16.02
C VAL A 12 11.74 -25.23 15.44
N VAL A 13 12.25 -26.33 14.89
CA VAL A 13 11.43 -27.44 14.38
C VAL A 13 11.60 -28.60 15.36
N GLU A 14 10.50 -29.00 16.00
CA GLU A 14 10.42 -30.14 16.92
C GLU A 14 9.72 -31.30 16.21
N PHE A 15 10.32 -32.48 16.25
CA PHE A 15 9.78 -33.69 15.64
C PHE A 15 9.11 -34.57 16.70
N ASP A 16 8.26 -35.50 16.27
CA ASP A 16 7.52 -36.41 17.18
C ASP A 16 8.43 -37.33 18.01
N ASP A 17 9.68 -37.54 17.56
CA ASP A 17 10.71 -38.28 18.30
C ASP A 17 11.38 -37.44 19.41
N GLY A 18 10.96 -36.18 19.57
CA GLY A 18 11.50 -35.22 20.54
C GLY A 18 12.79 -34.55 20.09
N SER A 19 13.30 -34.85 18.89
CA SER A 19 14.46 -34.15 18.34
C SER A 19 14.11 -32.71 17.94
N ARG A 20 15.10 -31.83 17.99
CA ARG A 20 14.94 -30.40 17.70
C ARG A 20 16.03 -29.91 16.75
N ASN A 21 15.61 -29.21 15.71
CA ASN A 21 16.51 -28.47 14.82
C ASN A 21 16.26 -26.97 14.99
N GLU A 22 17.33 -26.21 15.17
CA GLU A 22 17.29 -24.76 15.30
C GLU A 22 18.01 -24.09 14.13
N ILE A 23 17.38 -23.08 13.53
CA ILE A 23 17.95 -22.29 12.45
C ILE A 23 17.82 -20.82 12.81
N GLU A 24 18.92 -20.06 12.70
CA GLU A 24 18.88 -18.60 12.81
C GLU A 24 17.92 -18.03 11.75
N PHE A 25 16.98 -17.19 12.17
CA PHE A 25 15.91 -16.74 11.26
C PHE A 25 16.46 -15.97 10.06
N SER A 26 17.55 -15.21 10.25
CA SER A 26 18.28 -14.50 9.20
C SER A 26 18.87 -15.42 8.12
N ARG A 27 19.05 -16.71 8.40
CA ARG A 27 19.57 -17.71 7.44
C ARG A 27 18.47 -18.43 6.66
N LEU A 28 17.19 -18.21 7.01
CA LEU A 28 16.08 -18.75 6.24
C LEU A 28 16.05 -18.08 4.87
N ASN A 29 15.75 -18.86 3.83
CA ASN A 29 15.51 -18.28 2.51
C ASN A 29 14.23 -17.42 2.52
N ARG A 30 14.10 -16.51 1.55
CA ARG A 30 12.96 -15.58 1.48
C ARG A 30 11.62 -16.28 1.31
N GLN A 31 11.57 -17.46 0.70
CA GLN A 31 10.32 -18.20 0.52
C GLN A 31 9.79 -18.69 1.87
N ILE A 32 10.62 -19.34 2.69
CA ILE A 32 10.24 -19.81 4.02
C ILE A 32 9.81 -18.64 4.91
N GLN A 33 10.51 -17.50 4.84
CA GLN A 33 10.12 -16.30 5.60
C GLN A 33 8.75 -15.77 5.16
N ALA A 34 8.43 -15.80 3.86
CA ALA A 34 7.12 -15.43 3.35
C ALA A 34 6.04 -16.41 3.83
N ASP A 35 6.27 -17.71 3.71
CA ASP A 35 5.33 -18.76 4.15
C ASP A 35 5.02 -18.63 5.65
N LEU A 36 6.05 -18.42 6.49
CA LEU A 36 5.87 -18.20 7.94
C LEU A 36 5.08 -16.91 8.24
N SER A 37 5.26 -15.86 7.43
CA SER A 37 4.52 -14.61 7.58
C SER A 37 3.04 -14.77 7.19
N GLU A 38 2.74 -15.52 6.12
CA GLU A 38 1.37 -15.82 5.71
C GLU A 38 0.61 -16.61 6.79
N LEU A 39 1.33 -17.46 7.55
CA LEU A 39 0.81 -18.16 8.72
C LEU A 39 0.69 -17.27 9.97
N GLY A 40 1.09 -15.99 9.90
CA GLY A 40 1.07 -15.05 11.02
C GLY A 40 2.11 -15.32 12.10
N LEU A 41 3.15 -16.10 11.79
CA LEU A 41 4.20 -16.50 12.74
C LEU A 41 5.35 -15.48 12.80
N CYS A 42 5.45 -14.60 11.81
CA CYS A 42 6.43 -13.52 11.77
C CYS A 42 5.95 -12.32 10.95
N SER A 43 6.71 -11.23 11.01
CA SER A 43 6.55 -10.10 10.10
C SER A 43 6.99 -10.48 8.68
N PRO A 44 6.33 -9.94 7.63
CA PRO A 44 6.71 -10.23 6.27
C PRO A 44 8.06 -9.63 5.92
N PRO A 45 8.83 -10.28 5.03
CA PRO A 45 10.11 -9.75 4.59
C PRO A 45 9.91 -8.44 3.80
N VAL A 46 10.86 -7.51 3.93
CA VAL A 46 10.89 -6.32 3.08
C VAL A 46 11.18 -6.77 1.64
N ARG A 47 10.22 -6.57 0.74
CA ARG A 47 10.37 -6.80 -0.71
C ARG A 47 10.99 -5.59 -1.40
N GLU A 48 11.39 -5.80 -2.66
CA GLU A 48 11.78 -4.70 -3.53
C GLU A 48 10.60 -3.75 -3.74
N VAL A 49 10.92 -2.47 -3.94
CA VAL A 49 9.94 -1.41 -4.16
C VAL A 49 9.21 -1.70 -5.48
N SER A 50 7.88 -1.83 -5.43
CA SER A 50 7.03 -1.93 -6.62
C SER A 50 7.19 -0.72 -7.54
N LYS A 51 6.90 -0.92 -8.83
CA LYS A 51 7.06 0.13 -9.85
C LYS A 51 6.14 1.33 -9.64
N SER A 52 4.92 1.07 -9.16
CA SER A 52 3.97 2.12 -8.80
C SER A 52 3.23 1.74 -7.53
N TYR A 53 2.73 2.76 -6.84
CA TYR A 53 1.87 2.60 -5.67
C TYR A 53 0.60 3.40 -5.83
N ILE A 54 -0.48 2.85 -5.27
CA ILE A 54 -1.77 3.51 -5.15
C ILE A 54 -2.04 3.68 -3.66
N LEU A 55 -2.12 4.91 -3.20
CA LEU A 55 -2.56 5.26 -1.87
C LEU A 55 -4.00 5.76 -1.96
N LEU A 56 -4.92 4.96 -1.44
CA LEU A 56 -6.32 5.31 -1.32
C LEU A 56 -6.51 6.06 -0.01
N ARG A 57 -7.33 7.12 -0.01
CA ARG A 57 -7.74 7.85 1.19
C ARG A 57 -9.23 7.72 1.36
N TRP A 58 -9.66 7.40 2.58
CA TRP A 58 -11.06 7.26 2.98
C TRP A 58 -11.53 8.52 3.71
N GLN A 59 -12.85 8.76 3.68
CA GLN A 59 -13.50 9.89 4.36
C GLN A 59 -13.22 9.96 5.88
N ASN A 60 -12.88 8.84 6.51
CA ASN A 60 -12.51 8.78 7.93
C ASN A 60 -11.02 9.10 8.19
N GLY A 61 -10.28 9.52 7.16
CA GLY A 61 -8.85 9.82 7.21
C GLY A 61 -7.93 8.60 7.12
N TRP A 62 -8.47 7.38 6.96
CA TRP A 62 -7.64 6.19 6.76
C TRP A 62 -6.97 6.23 5.40
N GLN A 63 -5.76 5.69 5.34
CA GLN A 63 -5.01 5.55 4.10
C GLN A 63 -4.53 4.11 3.93
N GLU A 64 -4.85 3.49 2.81
CA GLU A 64 -4.42 2.13 2.47
C GLU A 64 -3.63 2.14 1.17
N ILE A 65 -2.56 1.36 1.14
CA ILE A 65 -1.62 1.28 0.04
C ILE A 65 -1.77 -0.04 -0.72
N VAL A 66 -1.54 0.03 -2.02
CA VAL A 66 -1.37 -1.13 -2.91
C VAL A 66 -0.14 -0.92 -3.79
N GLY A 67 0.73 -1.93 -3.82
CA GLY A 67 1.87 -2.01 -4.73
C GLY A 67 1.48 -2.63 -6.06
N VAL A 68 1.96 -2.06 -7.17
CA VAL A 68 1.67 -2.53 -8.52
C VAL A 68 2.96 -2.69 -9.32
N GLU A 69 3.18 -3.88 -9.88
CA GLU A 69 4.37 -4.22 -10.68
C GLU A 69 4.32 -3.72 -12.13
N LYS A 70 3.72 -2.55 -12.32
CA LYS A 70 3.56 -1.85 -13.59
C LYS A 70 3.83 -0.36 -13.35
N ALA A 71 4.58 0.26 -14.25
CA ALA A 71 4.91 1.69 -14.21
C ALA A 71 3.89 2.51 -15.02
N HIS A 72 3.91 3.84 -14.86
CA HIS A 72 3.09 4.80 -15.62
C HIS A 72 1.59 4.50 -15.55
N LEU A 73 1.12 4.18 -14.35
CA LEU A 73 -0.28 3.93 -14.11
C LEU A 73 -1.09 5.21 -14.27
N GLU A 74 -2.23 5.09 -14.94
CA GLU A 74 -3.19 6.17 -15.05
C GLU A 74 -4.60 5.67 -14.77
N LEU A 75 -5.36 6.41 -13.95
CA LEU A 75 -6.71 6.01 -13.65
C LEU A 75 -7.63 6.25 -14.84
N LEU A 76 -8.27 5.19 -15.32
CA LEU A 76 -9.29 5.28 -16.37
C LEU A 76 -10.67 5.51 -15.78
N ARG A 77 -11.04 4.71 -14.78
CA ARG A 77 -12.39 4.74 -14.20
C ARG A 77 -12.37 4.19 -12.79
N TYR A 78 -13.11 4.83 -11.90
CA TYR A 78 -13.47 4.29 -10.59
C TYR A 78 -14.99 4.32 -10.42
N TYR A 79 -15.56 3.17 -10.12
CA TYR A 79 -17.00 3.00 -9.94
C TYR A 79 -17.29 1.91 -8.91
N THR A 80 -18.43 1.98 -8.25
CA THR A 80 -18.93 0.89 -7.42
C THR A 80 -20.09 0.20 -8.09
N ILE A 81 -20.19 -1.11 -7.88
CA ILE A 81 -21.34 -1.91 -8.30
C ILE A 81 -22.04 -2.37 -7.03
N GLU A 82 -23.31 -2.01 -6.92
CA GLU A 82 -24.21 -2.47 -5.86
C GLU A 82 -25.16 -3.52 -6.46
N ARG A 83 -25.10 -4.74 -5.88
CA ARG A 83 -26.05 -5.84 -6.11
C ARG A 83 -26.48 -6.39 -4.74
N VAL A 84 -26.02 -7.60 -4.40
CA VAL A 84 -26.11 -8.17 -3.05
C VAL A 84 -25.01 -7.60 -2.15
N GLU A 85 -23.83 -7.35 -2.74
CA GLU A 85 -22.69 -6.70 -2.10
C GLU A 85 -22.30 -5.45 -2.89
N GLU A 86 -21.60 -4.54 -2.22
CA GLU A 86 -21.04 -3.34 -2.84
C GLU A 86 -19.54 -3.54 -3.08
N ILE A 87 -19.11 -3.48 -4.35
CA ILE A 87 -17.70 -3.64 -4.73
C ILE A 87 -17.24 -2.45 -5.57
N GLY A 88 -16.16 -1.81 -5.17
CA GLY A 88 -15.46 -0.80 -5.96
C GLY A 88 -14.54 -1.43 -6.99
N ARG A 89 -14.51 -0.86 -8.19
CA ARG A 89 -13.65 -1.29 -9.29
C ARG A 89 -12.87 -0.10 -9.82
N MET A 90 -11.56 -0.23 -9.78
CA MET A 90 -10.60 0.74 -10.27
C MET A 90 -9.90 0.16 -11.50
N SER A 91 -10.13 0.78 -12.66
CA SER A 91 -9.49 0.40 -13.92
C SER A 91 -8.33 1.36 -14.19
N LEU A 92 -7.14 0.81 -14.40
CA LEU A 92 -5.89 1.54 -14.57
C LEU A 92 -5.28 1.23 -15.94
N GLU A 93 -4.96 2.25 -16.71
CA GLU A 93 -4.22 2.16 -17.96
C GLU A 93 -2.73 1.97 -17.68
N VAL A 94 -2.07 1.18 -18.52
CA VAL A 94 -0.64 0.87 -18.42
C VAL A 94 0.00 0.92 -19.80
N GLY A 95 0.19 2.14 -20.34
CA GLY A 95 0.72 2.32 -21.69
C GLY A 95 -0.02 1.48 -22.73
N GLU A 96 0.70 0.65 -23.50
CA GLU A 96 0.13 -0.24 -24.52
C GLU A 96 -0.32 -1.62 -24.00
N SER A 97 -0.32 -1.85 -22.69
CA SER A 97 -0.70 -3.13 -22.09
C SER A 97 -2.19 -3.20 -21.73
N TYR A 98 -2.67 -4.41 -21.42
CA TYR A 98 -4.01 -4.59 -20.91
C TYR A 98 -4.20 -3.82 -19.58
N PRO A 99 -5.36 -3.17 -19.37
CA PRO A 99 -5.63 -2.45 -18.15
C PRO A 99 -5.53 -3.33 -16.91
N VAL A 100 -4.97 -2.77 -15.83
CA VAL A 100 -4.98 -3.39 -14.52
C VAL A 100 -6.32 -3.09 -13.84
N LEU A 101 -6.93 -4.12 -13.26
CA LEU A 101 -8.18 -4.00 -12.52
C LEU A 101 -7.92 -4.25 -11.04
N LEU A 102 -8.27 -3.27 -10.21
CA LEU A 102 -8.17 -3.33 -8.77
C LEU A 102 -9.55 -3.28 -8.12
N PHE A 103 -9.78 -4.13 -7.12
CA PHE A 103 -11.07 -4.24 -6.44
C PHE A 103 -10.99 -3.65 -5.04
N VAL A 104 -11.86 -2.69 -4.72
CA VAL A 104 -12.03 -2.14 -3.38
C VAL A 104 -13.24 -2.78 -2.73
N LYS A 105 -13.01 -3.67 -1.76
CA LYS A 105 -14.09 -4.43 -1.10
C LYS A 105 -14.62 -3.77 0.18
N ARG A 106 -13.84 -2.87 0.79
CA ARG A 106 -14.19 -2.22 2.06
C ARG A 106 -14.76 -0.83 1.82
N LEU A 107 -16.07 -0.68 2.04
CA LEU A 107 -16.80 0.59 1.98
C LEU A 107 -16.38 1.43 0.76
N PRO A 108 -16.48 0.89 -0.47
CA PRO A 108 -15.86 1.50 -1.64
C PRO A 108 -16.39 2.92 -1.94
N ARG A 109 -17.67 3.21 -1.67
CA ARG A 109 -18.21 4.59 -1.76
C ARG A 109 -17.59 5.59 -0.77
N GLN A 110 -16.85 5.15 0.24
CA GLN A 110 -16.18 6.02 1.21
C GLN A 110 -14.73 6.36 0.83
N VAL A 111 -14.22 5.84 -0.30
CA VAL A 111 -12.91 6.28 -0.82
C VAL A 111 -13.08 7.67 -1.43
N GLU A 112 -12.39 8.66 -0.88
CA GLU A 112 -12.50 10.06 -1.31
C GLU A 112 -11.47 10.44 -2.38
N SER A 113 -10.32 9.77 -2.41
CA SER A 113 -9.27 10.07 -3.38
C SER A 113 -8.28 8.93 -3.51
N ALA A 114 -7.53 8.96 -4.62
CA ALA A 114 -6.38 8.10 -4.86
C ALA A 114 -5.17 8.95 -5.26
N LEU A 115 -4.04 8.66 -4.65
CA LEU A 115 -2.72 9.14 -5.02
C LEU A 115 -1.99 7.99 -5.73
N LEU A 116 -1.60 8.22 -6.99
CA LEU A 116 -0.76 7.32 -7.76
C LEU A 116 0.65 7.88 -7.76
N VAL A 117 1.60 7.12 -7.21
CA VAL A 117 3.01 7.52 -7.10
C VAL A 117 3.87 6.51 -7.85
N ASP A 118 4.75 7.00 -8.71
CA ASP A 118 5.81 6.21 -9.33
C ASP A 118 7.14 6.98 -9.35
N ASP A 119 8.10 6.46 -10.11
CA ASP A 119 9.41 7.06 -10.33
C ASP A 119 9.34 8.31 -11.22
N THR A 120 8.34 8.41 -12.10
CA THR A 120 8.15 9.53 -13.04
C THR A 120 7.37 10.70 -12.46
N GLY A 121 6.54 10.46 -11.45
CA GLY A 121 5.79 11.53 -10.81
C GLY A 121 4.67 11.05 -9.92
N THR A 122 3.76 11.97 -9.65
CA THR A 122 2.60 11.72 -8.80
C THR A 122 1.34 12.29 -9.43
N LYS A 123 0.23 11.56 -9.31
CA LYS A 123 -1.09 12.01 -9.77
C LYS A 123 -2.12 11.82 -8.66
N VAL A 124 -3.02 12.79 -8.50
CA VAL A 124 -4.17 12.68 -7.57
C VAL A 124 -5.47 12.68 -8.34
N TYR A 125 -6.35 11.77 -7.93
CA TYR A 125 -7.71 11.66 -8.42
C TYR A 125 -8.66 11.83 -7.25
N ILE A 126 -9.63 12.73 -7.39
CA ILE A 126 -10.66 12.97 -6.39
C ILE A 126 -11.92 12.21 -6.79
N PHE A 127 -12.48 11.47 -5.84
CA PHE A 127 -13.68 10.66 -6.01
C PHE A 127 -14.84 11.37 -5.34
N ALA A 128 -15.85 11.67 -6.15
CA ALA A 128 -17.15 12.13 -5.67
C ALA A 128 -18.18 11.48 -6.58
N GLU A 129 -19.26 10.93 -6.01
CA GLU A 129 -20.32 10.35 -6.83
C GLU A 129 -20.82 11.38 -7.84
N LYS A 130 -20.73 11.04 -9.13
CA LYS A 130 -21.14 11.94 -10.22
C LYS A 130 -22.41 11.49 -10.89
N THR A 131 -22.63 10.18 -10.99
CA THR A 131 -23.75 9.58 -11.71
C THR A 131 -24.02 8.18 -11.20
N THR A 132 -25.30 7.82 -11.17
CA THR A 132 -25.77 6.50 -10.79
C THR A 132 -26.60 5.93 -11.93
N ILE A 133 -26.26 4.73 -12.40
CA ILE A 133 -26.92 4.03 -13.49
C ILE A 133 -27.50 2.73 -12.93
N THR A 134 -28.80 2.52 -13.10
CA THR A 134 -29.47 1.28 -12.66
C THR A 134 -29.91 0.48 -13.89
N GLU A 135 -29.45 -0.76 -13.98
CA GLU A 135 -29.81 -1.73 -15.02
C GLU A 135 -30.25 -3.04 -14.36
N GLY A 136 -31.55 -3.29 -14.28
CA GLY A 136 -32.09 -4.47 -13.60
C GLY A 136 -31.84 -4.43 -12.09
N ASP A 137 -31.17 -5.46 -11.57
CA ASP A 137 -30.78 -5.61 -10.15
C ASP A 137 -29.42 -4.96 -9.81
N LYS A 138 -28.78 -4.35 -10.80
CA LYS A 138 -27.44 -3.80 -10.71
C LYS A 138 -27.51 -2.28 -10.70
N THR A 139 -26.91 -1.66 -9.70
CA THR A 139 -26.69 -0.21 -9.65
C THR A 139 -25.19 0.06 -9.76
N GLU A 140 -24.77 0.87 -10.73
CA GLU A 140 -23.41 1.38 -10.86
C GLU A 140 -23.35 2.84 -10.40
N HIS A 141 -22.50 3.13 -9.42
CA HIS A 141 -22.15 4.50 -9.04
C HIS A 141 -20.82 4.85 -9.69
N ILE A 142 -20.78 5.87 -10.54
CA ILE A 142 -19.55 6.34 -11.20
C ILE A 142 -18.98 7.50 -10.38
N LEU A 143 -17.77 7.31 -9.87
CA LEU A 143 -17.06 8.29 -9.04
C LEU A 143 -15.94 9.01 -9.80
N TYR A 144 -15.37 8.36 -10.81
CA TYR A 144 -14.37 8.93 -11.71
C TYR A 144 -14.44 8.26 -13.08
N ASP A 145 -14.31 9.02 -14.17
CA ASP A 145 -14.18 8.50 -15.53
C ASP A 145 -13.36 9.46 -16.40
N LYS A 146 -12.17 9.04 -16.82
CA LYS A 146 -11.24 9.80 -17.66
C LYS A 146 -11.87 10.22 -18.99
N LYS A 147 -12.81 9.42 -19.53
CA LYS A 147 -13.46 9.71 -20.83
C LYS A 147 -14.56 10.76 -20.71
N ASN A 148 -15.00 11.09 -19.50
CA ASN A 148 -16.04 12.08 -19.28
C ASN A 148 -15.49 13.28 -18.50
N PRO A 149 -15.28 14.45 -19.15
CA PRO A 149 -14.73 15.63 -18.50
C PRO A 149 -15.53 16.13 -17.28
N LYS A 150 -16.81 15.75 -17.15
CA LYS A 150 -17.62 16.09 -15.96
C LYS A 150 -17.22 15.27 -14.73
N PHE A 151 -16.53 14.16 -14.94
CA PHE A 151 -16.15 13.17 -13.93
C PHE A 151 -14.63 13.14 -13.70
N THR A 152 -13.88 14.04 -14.34
CA THR A 152 -12.46 14.22 -14.09
C THR A 152 -12.24 15.38 -13.12
N THR A 153 -11.41 15.15 -12.12
CA THR A 153 -10.88 16.19 -11.25
C THR A 153 -9.46 15.75 -10.91
N GLU A 154 -8.53 16.14 -11.78
CA GLU A 154 -7.09 16.00 -11.56
C GLU A 154 -6.56 17.34 -11.04
N ASP A 155 -5.82 17.30 -9.95
CA ASP A 155 -5.26 18.50 -9.31
C ASP A 155 -3.81 18.20 -8.93
N SER A 156 -2.89 18.60 -9.80
CA SER A 156 -1.45 18.41 -9.60
C SER A 156 -0.93 19.16 -8.36
N GLY A 157 -1.51 20.32 -8.03
CA GLY A 157 -1.16 21.07 -6.82
C GLY A 157 -1.52 20.31 -5.55
N LYS A 158 -2.67 19.62 -5.53
CA LYS A 158 -3.03 18.70 -4.44
C LYS A 158 -2.11 17.49 -4.37
N ALA A 159 -1.69 16.96 -5.52
CA ALA A 159 -0.76 15.82 -5.57
C ALA A 159 0.57 16.13 -4.87
N ASP A 160 1.20 17.25 -5.23
CA ASP A 160 2.46 17.66 -4.63
C ASP A 160 2.33 17.95 -3.13
N SER A 161 1.21 18.56 -2.71
CA SER A 161 0.94 18.83 -1.29
C SER A 161 0.80 17.54 -0.49
N TRP A 162 0.06 16.54 -0.97
CA TRP A 162 -0.15 15.29 -0.25
C TRP A 162 1.16 14.49 -0.14
N VAL A 163 1.95 14.41 -1.22
CA VAL A 163 3.27 13.77 -1.14
C VAL A 163 4.19 14.49 -0.15
N SER A 164 4.19 15.83 -0.17
CA SER A 164 5.01 16.62 0.75
C SER A 164 4.61 16.39 2.20
N GLU A 165 3.30 16.37 2.51
CA GLU A 165 2.78 16.04 3.84
C GLU A 165 3.21 14.64 4.31
N LEU A 166 3.20 13.64 3.42
CA LEU A 166 3.65 12.29 3.73
C LEU A 166 5.16 12.26 3.99
N ILE A 167 5.95 12.92 3.14
CA ILE A 167 7.40 13.04 3.30
C ILE A 167 7.74 13.71 4.63
N ASP A 168 7.08 14.81 4.97
CA ASP A 168 7.32 15.54 6.20
C ASP A 168 6.90 14.73 7.43
N SER A 169 5.81 13.97 7.33
CA SER A 169 5.40 13.02 8.38
C SER A 169 6.44 11.93 8.60
N VAL A 170 7.02 11.37 7.53
CA VAL A 170 8.10 10.39 7.62
C VAL A 170 9.36 11.01 8.21
N LYS A 171 9.75 12.24 7.79
CA LYS A 171 10.89 12.97 8.37
C LYS A 171 10.71 13.19 9.87
N ALA A 172 9.54 13.65 10.30
CA ALA A 172 9.25 13.85 11.72
C ALA A 172 9.37 12.55 12.53
N GLU A 173 8.93 11.42 11.97
CA GLU A 173 9.09 10.12 12.64
C GLU A 173 10.54 9.63 12.68
N LEU A 174 11.34 9.93 11.65
CA LEU A 174 12.79 9.67 11.64
C LEU A 174 13.52 10.50 12.71
N GLU A 175 13.20 11.80 12.81
CA GLU A 175 13.79 12.71 13.81
C GLU A 175 13.50 12.26 15.25
N LYS A 176 12.25 11.89 15.55
CA LYS A 176 11.86 11.33 16.86
C LYS A 176 12.70 10.10 17.24
N ARG A 177 13.12 9.32 16.25
CA ARG A 177 13.94 8.10 16.42
C ARG A 177 15.44 8.36 16.33
N LYS A 178 15.87 9.59 16.04
CA LYS A 178 17.27 9.96 15.79
C LYS A 178 17.90 9.10 14.68
N LEU A 179 17.13 8.79 13.65
CA LEU A 179 17.56 8.02 12.49
C LEU A 179 17.60 8.91 11.25
N THR A 180 18.59 8.70 10.38
CA THR A 180 18.57 9.25 9.02
C THR A 180 17.92 8.27 8.04
N ALA A 181 17.42 8.77 6.91
CA ALA A 181 16.88 7.92 5.85
C ALA A 181 17.94 6.92 5.36
N GLU A 182 19.21 7.33 5.22
CA GLU A 182 20.30 6.43 4.84
C GLU A 182 20.52 5.32 5.86
N GLN A 183 20.61 5.65 7.15
CA GLN A 183 20.80 4.64 8.20
C GLN A 183 19.74 3.55 8.12
N LEU A 184 18.48 3.96 7.95
CA LEU A 184 17.36 3.03 7.85
C LEU A 184 17.41 2.19 6.55
N LEU A 185 17.79 2.80 5.42
CA LEU A 185 17.97 2.08 4.15
C LEU A 185 19.13 1.06 4.18
N PHE A 186 20.11 1.21 5.07
CA PHE A 186 21.23 0.26 5.24
C PHE A 186 21.03 -0.79 6.35
N MET A 187 19.93 -0.72 7.12
CA MET A 187 19.60 -1.74 8.13
C MET A 187 19.32 -3.12 7.50
N ASP A 188 19.45 -4.18 8.30
CA ASP A 188 19.00 -5.50 7.89
C ASP A 188 17.48 -5.56 7.67
N SER A 189 17.02 -6.50 6.86
CA SER A 189 15.61 -6.60 6.47
C SER A 189 14.64 -6.76 7.64
N ALA A 190 15.06 -7.42 8.73
CA ALA A 190 14.18 -7.66 9.87
C ALA A 190 14.04 -6.41 10.76
N GLN A 191 15.14 -5.68 10.95
CA GLN A 191 15.13 -4.35 11.57
C GLN A 191 14.31 -3.37 10.73
N LYS A 192 14.51 -3.33 9.41
CA LYS A 192 13.72 -2.50 8.49
C LYS A 192 12.22 -2.77 8.61
N ALA A 193 11.79 -4.03 8.54
CA ALA A 193 10.37 -4.38 8.64
C ALA A 193 9.74 -3.84 9.94
N THR A 194 10.48 -3.94 11.05
CA THR A 194 10.02 -3.42 12.35
C THR A 194 9.87 -1.89 12.31
N VAL A 195 10.91 -1.17 11.89
CA VAL A 195 10.89 0.29 11.86
C VAL A 195 9.88 0.82 10.83
N TYR A 196 9.78 0.20 9.66
CA TYR A 196 8.79 0.55 8.63
C TYR A 196 7.36 0.36 9.15
N GLY A 197 7.08 -0.73 9.87
CA GLY A 197 5.78 -0.96 10.50
C GLY A 197 5.44 0.06 11.59
N GLU A 198 6.43 0.55 12.34
CA GLU A 198 6.21 1.61 13.33
C GLU A 198 5.97 2.97 12.66
N ILE A 199 6.74 3.30 11.63
CA ILE A 199 6.55 4.53 10.85
C ILE A 199 5.17 4.51 10.20
N SER A 200 4.78 3.42 9.53
CA SER A 200 3.48 3.32 8.84
C SER A 200 2.30 3.54 9.78
N LYS A 201 2.35 2.96 10.99
CA LYS A 201 1.34 3.17 12.04
C LYS A 201 1.28 4.64 12.48
N ALA A 202 2.42 5.29 12.64
CA ALA A 202 2.49 6.69 13.07
C ALA A 202 1.99 7.67 12.00
N VAL A 203 2.25 7.39 10.72
CA VAL A 203 1.77 8.21 9.59
C VAL A 203 0.36 7.83 9.09
N GLY A 204 -0.26 6.80 9.70
CA GLY A 204 -1.62 6.38 9.38
C GLY A 204 -1.78 5.61 8.06
N ILE A 205 -0.72 4.96 7.57
CA ILE A 205 -0.73 4.14 6.34
C ILE A 205 -0.88 2.66 6.70
N ARG A 206 -1.75 1.97 5.97
CA ARG A 206 -2.02 0.53 6.14
C ARG A 206 -1.94 -0.20 4.82
N ALA A 207 -1.76 -1.52 4.88
CA ALA A 207 -1.90 -2.36 3.71
C ALA A 207 -3.37 -2.54 3.38
N MET A 208 -3.71 -2.50 2.09
CA MET A 208 -5.02 -2.96 1.64
C MET A 208 -5.11 -4.49 1.67
N GLU A 209 -4.06 -5.16 1.18
CA GLU A 209 -3.95 -6.63 1.17
C GLU A 209 -2.61 -7.13 1.72
N LYS A 210 -1.49 -6.54 1.26
CA LYS A 210 -0.14 -7.02 1.53
C LYS A 210 0.68 -6.01 2.32
N GLN A 211 1.21 -6.43 3.46
CA GLN A 211 2.02 -5.56 4.32
C GLN A 211 3.34 -5.17 3.67
N GLU A 212 3.84 -5.97 2.73
CA GLU A 212 5.01 -5.67 1.91
C GLU A 212 4.82 -4.40 1.08
N ASP A 213 3.59 -4.10 0.64
CA ASP A 213 3.31 -2.89 -0.15
C ASP A 213 3.53 -1.63 0.70
N VAL A 214 3.20 -1.69 2.00
CA VAL A 214 3.49 -0.61 2.96
C VAL A 214 5.00 -0.44 3.10
N TYR A 215 5.73 -1.52 3.27
CA TYR A 215 7.18 -1.48 3.42
C TYR A 215 7.86 -0.90 2.19
N GLY A 216 7.45 -1.34 1.00
CA GLY A 216 7.95 -0.80 -0.26
C GLY A 216 7.62 0.68 -0.43
N PHE A 217 6.42 1.12 -0.03
CA PHE A 217 6.03 2.53 -0.09
C PHE A 217 6.82 3.41 0.87
N ILE A 218 7.02 2.97 2.13
CA ILE A 218 7.87 3.69 3.07
C ILE A 218 9.30 3.79 2.52
N GLU A 219 9.83 2.73 1.93
CA GLU A 219 11.15 2.77 1.29
C GLU A 219 11.21 3.77 0.12
N LEU A 220 10.16 3.85 -0.72
CA LEU A 220 10.04 4.87 -1.76
C LEU A 220 10.07 6.30 -1.17
N MET A 221 9.34 6.54 -0.09
CA MET A 221 9.33 7.84 0.58
C MET A 221 10.72 8.19 1.14
N LEU A 222 11.42 7.23 1.76
CA LEU A 222 12.78 7.43 2.27
C LEU A 222 13.78 7.79 1.16
N ARG A 223 13.62 7.20 -0.04
CA ARG A 223 14.44 7.55 -1.21
C ARG A 223 14.16 8.99 -1.68
N LYS A 224 12.90 9.43 -1.65
CA LYS A 224 12.51 10.81 -1.96
C LYS A 224 12.98 11.81 -0.90
N VAL A 225 13.09 11.42 0.38
CA VAL A 225 13.67 12.26 1.46
C VAL A 225 15.16 12.53 1.25
N LYS A 226 15.89 11.59 0.63
CA LYS A 226 17.33 11.71 0.35
C LYS A 226 17.64 12.66 -0.81
N THR A 227 16.69 12.83 -1.73
CA THR A 227 16.84 13.69 -2.92
C THR A 227 16.55 15.13 -2.57
#